data_AF-Q5V1Y2-F1
#
_entry.id   AF-Q5V1Y2-F1
#
_cell.length_a   1.000
_cell.length_b   1.000
_cell.length_c   1.000
_cell.angle_alpha   90.00
_cell.angle_beta   90.00
_cell.angle_gamma   90.00
#
_symmetry.space_group_name_H-M   'P 1'
#
loop_
_entity.id
_entity.type
_entity.pdbx_description
1 polymer ?
#
loop_
_entity_poly.entity_id
_entity_poly.type
_entity_poly.pdbx_seq_one_letter_code
_entity_poly.pdbx_strand_id
1 'polypeptide(L)'
;MPGTTRDRVLTALDERDGSLPDDGLTLEKIRERAFGFQFEPDEMLSFRIERHPTMYLSDAGVPGLDASPARFHVTTEYRLDIADDAWHIEELSSAFEYEPWMVVEAELRDGPVGRAIEEGIEKVKTADDPEATFEEVFGSWIDHWEEKFDELDGWDVPEEDKDAIVELLVDELEERAGID
;
A
#
# COMPACT_ATOMS: atom_id res chain seq x y z
N MET A 1 -22.03 19.22 30.16
CA MET A 1 -20.90 18.29 30.37
C MET A 1 -19.83 18.70 29.39
N PRO A 2 -18.58 18.99 29.79
CA PRO A 2 -17.56 19.23 28.80
C PRO A 2 -17.34 17.91 28.06
N GLY A 3 -17.45 17.92 26.72
CA GLY A 3 -17.30 16.74 25.88
C GLY A 3 -15.94 16.05 26.07
N THR A 4 -15.81 14.84 25.54
CA THR A 4 -14.53 14.11 25.50
C THR A 4 -13.47 14.93 24.75
N THR A 5 -12.18 14.62 24.92
CA THR A 5 -11.11 15.31 24.16
C THR A 5 -11.37 15.24 22.66
N ARG A 6 -11.84 14.08 22.17
CA ARG A 6 -12.29 13.90 20.78
C ARG A 6 -13.39 14.89 20.39
N ASP A 7 -14.44 15.03 21.20
CA ASP A 7 -15.54 15.95 20.91
C ASP A 7 -15.05 17.40 20.83
N ARG A 8 -14.12 17.80 21.72
CA ARG A 8 -13.54 19.15 21.70
C ARG A 8 -12.72 19.42 20.45
N VAL A 9 -11.89 18.45 20.04
CA VAL A 9 -11.12 18.56 18.78
C VAL A 9 -12.07 18.64 17.60
N LEU A 10 -13.07 17.76 17.51
CA LEU A 10 -14.02 17.75 16.39
C LEU A 10 -14.84 19.05 16.33
N THR A 11 -15.29 19.59 17.47
CA THR A 11 -15.97 20.88 17.51
C THR A 11 -15.04 22.01 17.07
N ALA A 12 -13.80 22.06 17.56
CA ALA A 12 -12.83 23.09 17.18
C ALA A 12 -12.50 23.04 15.68
N LEU A 13 -12.44 21.84 15.08
CA LEU A 13 -12.23 21.67 13.64
C LEU A 13 -13.47 22.07 12.82
N ASP A 14 -14.67 21.71 13.28
CA ASP A 14 -15.95 22.06 12.63
C ASP A 14 -16.17 23.59 12.62
N GLU A 15 -15.85 24.27 13.73
CA GLU A 15 -15.94 25.73 13.84
C GLU A 15 -14.93 26.48 12.96
N ARG A 16 -13.85 25.82 12.53
CA ARG A 16 -12.80 26.40 11.67
C ARG A 16 -13.05 26.21 10.17
N ASP A 17 -14.02 25.39 9.77
CA ASP A 17 -14.70 25.25 8.47
C ASP A 17 -13.86 25.37 7.16
N GLY A 18 -12.52 25.29 7.17
CA GLY A 18 -11.77 25.59 5.95
C GLY A 18 -10.27 25.29 5.86
N SER A 19 -9.60 24.80 6.89
CA SER A 19 -8.14 24.64 6.84
C SER A 19 -7.63 23.22 7.00
N LEU A 20 -8.42 22.16 6.78
CA LEU A 20 -7.82 20.81 6.76
C LEU A 20 -6.70 20.71 5.70
N PRO A 21 -5.67 19.89 5.92
CA PRO A 21 -4.62 19.66 4.93
C PRO A 21 -5.20 19.15 3.59
N ASP A 22 -4.58 19.57 2.48
CA ASP A 22 -4.94 19.14 1.13
C ASP A 22 -4.31 17.77 0.80
N ASP A 23 -4.67 16.77 1.59
CA ASP A 23 -4.21 15.39 1.45
C ASP A 23 -5.38 14.38 1.47
N GLY A 24 -6.58 14.89 1.18
CA GLY A 24 -7.82 14.10 1.16
C GLY A 24 -8.39 13.78 2.54
N LEU A 25 -7.87 14.36 3.62
CA LEU A 25 -8.47 14.27 4.95
C LEU A 25 -9.79 15.06 5.03
N THR A 26 -10.81 14.47 5.64
CA THR A 26 -12.11 15.12 5.86
C THR A 26 -12.51 15.02 7.32
N LEU A 27 -13.38 15.91 7.79
CA LEU A 27 -13.95 15.82 9.15
C LEU A 27 -14.64 14.48 9.40
N GLU A 28 -15.28 13.91 8.38
CA GLU A 28 -15.88 12.58 8.44
C GLU A 28 -14.83 11.50 8.67
N LYS A 29 -13.73 11.49 7.89
CA LYS A 29 -12.60 10.56 8.09
C LYS A 29 -11.98 10.69 9.47
N ILE A 30 -11.77 11.91 9.96
CA ILE A 30 -11.24 12.16 11.32
C ILE A 30 -12.22 11.61 12.35
N ARG A 31 -13.52 11.87 12.19
CA ARG A 31 -14.55 11.37 13.11
C ARG A 31 -14.53 9.85 13.14
N GLU A 32 -14.45 9.16 12.01
CA GLU A 32 -14.58 7.70 11.97
C GLU A 32 -13.31 6.96 12.36
N ARG A 33 -12.14 7.50 11.97
CA ARG A 33 -10.89 6.74 11.95
C ARG A 33 -9.80 7.32 12.83
N ALA A 34 -9.89 8.58 13.24
CA ALA A 34 -8.82 9.18 14.03
C ALA A 34 -8.85 8.73 15.50
N PHE A 35 -7.68 8.75 16.11
CA PHE A 35 -7.43 8.34 17.49
C PHE A 35 -6.34 9.21 18.12
N GLY A 36 -6.05 8.98 19.41
CA GLY A 36 -4.96 9.68 20.10
C GLY A 36 -5.15 11.20 20.25
N PHE A 37 -6.41 11.67 20.31
CA PHE A 37 -6.74 13.10 20.36
C PHE A 37 -6.09 13.84 21.53
N GLN A 38 -5.50 14.99 21.25
CA GLN A 38 -5.03 15.96 22.24
C GLN A 38 -5.65 17.33 21.95
N PHE A 39 -5.91 18.10 23.01
CA PHE A 39 -6.51 19.41 22.89
C PHE A 39 -6.03 20.33 24.02
N GLU A 40 -5.35 21.40 23.64
CA GLU A 40 -4.88 22.46 24.51
C GLU A 40 -5.52 23.77 24.00
N PRO A 41 -6.51 24.32 24.72
CA PRO A 41 -7.21 25.51 24.27
C PRO A 41 -6.25 26.64 23.94
N ASP A 42 -6.48 27.33 22.83
CA ASP A 42 -5.68 28.47 22.37
C ASP A 42 -4.21 28.16 22.00
N GLU A 43 -3.78 26.90 22.14
CA GLU A 43 -2.40 26.46 21.84
C GLU A 43 -2.38 25.47 20.67
N MET A 44 -2.98 24.29 20.84
CA MET A 44 -2.95 23.28 19.79
C MET A 44 -4.11 22.27 19.86
N LEU A 45 -4.32 21.59 18.75
CA LEU A 45 -5.04 20.32 18.72
C LEU A 45 -4.23 19.30 17.93
N SER A 46 -4.36 18.03 18.28
CA SER A 46 -3.78 16.95 17.50
C SER A 46 -4.61 15.69 17.50
N PHE A 47 -4.41 14.88 16.48
CA PHE A 47 -4.98 13.54 16.35
C PHE A 47 -4.09 12.71 15.42
N ARG A 48 -4.27 11.40 15.47
CA ARG A 48 -3.58 10.45 14.61
C ARG A 48 -4.57 9.74 13.74
N ILE A 49 -4.15 9.39 12.53
CA ILE A 49 -4.95 8.56 11.63
C ILE A 49 -4.02 7.54 10.97
N GLU A 50 -4.50 6.30 10.85
CA GLU A 50 -3.85 5.32 10.00
C GLU A 50 -4.41 5.46 8.58
N ARG A 51 -3.50 5.63 7.62
CA ARG A 51 -3.80 5.71 6.19
C ARG A 51 -3.33 4.45 5.50
N HIS A 52 -4.05 4.10 4.45
CA HIS A 52 -3.62 3.09 3.49
C HIS A 52 -3.49 3.81 2.15
N PRO A 53 -2.30 4.31 1.80
CA PRO A 53 -2.02 4.77 0.45
C PRO A 53 -2.50 3.72 -0.56
N THR A 54 -3.19 4.17 -1.62
CA THR A 54 -3.42 3.32 -2.78
C THR A 54 -2.05 2.96 -3.37
N MET A 55 -1.92 1.76 -3.93
CA MET A 55 -0.69 1.28 -4.55
C MET A 55 -1.05 0.45 -5.77
N TYR A 56 -0.07 0.16 -6.62
CA TYR A 56 -0.25 -0.72 -7.78
C TYR A 56 -0.90 -2.07 -7.40
N LEU A 57 -0.36 -2.79 -6.40
CA LEU A 57 -0.96 -4.06 -5.96
C LEU A 57 -2.33 -3.86 -5.29
N SER A 58 -2.58 -2.68 -4.71
CA SER A 58 -3.88 -2.38 -4.10
C SER A 58 -5.01 -2.22 -5.11
N ASP A 59 -4.68 -1.71 -6.30
CA ASP A 59 -5.61 -1.57 -7.41
C ASP A 59 -5.67 -2.83 -8.31
N ALA A 60 -4.65 -3.69 -8.24
CA ALA A 60 -4.60 -4.94 -9.01
C ALA A 60 -5.72 -5.93 -8.61
N GLY A 61 -6.27 -5.80 -7.38
CA GLY A 61 -7.51 -6.39 -6.87
C GLY A 61 -7.89 -7.78 -7.40
N VAL A 62 -7.88 -8.81 -6.55
CA VAL A 62 -8.23 -10.16 -6.99
C VAL A 62 -9.72 -10.24 -7.42
N PRO A 63 -10.04 -10.74 -8.62
CA PRO A 63 -11.43 -10.82 -9.09
C PRO A 63 -12.35 -11.54 -8.10
N GLY A 64 -13.41 -10.84 -7.68
CA GLY A 64 -14.42 -11.37 -6.75
C GLY A 64 -14.07 -11.22 -5.26
N LEU A 65 -12.95 -10.57 -4.93
CA LEU A 65 -12.56 -10.25 -3.56
C LEU A 65 -12.48 -8.73 -3.36
N ASP A 66 -13.10 -8.26 -2.29
CA ASP A 66 -12.98 -6.87 -1.82
C ASP A 66 -11.79 -6.76 -0.84
N ALA A 67 -10.62 -7.22 -1.31
CA ALA A 67 -9.38 -7.26 -0.54
C ALA A 67 -8.18 -6.92 -1.43
N SER A 68 -7.22 -6.23 -0.80
CA SER A 68 -6.00 -5.75 -1.43
C SER A 68 -4.89 -6.79 -1.25
N PRO A 69 -4.18 -7.20 -2.32
CA PRO A 69 -3.01 -8.09 -2.22
C PRO A 69 -1.89 -7.58 -1.32
N ALA A 70 -1.67 -6.27 -1.31
CA ALA A 70 -0.68 -5.61 -0.44
C ALA A 70 -1.24 -4.28 0.06
N ARG A 71 -0.77 -3.80 1.22
CA ARG A 71 -1.17 -2.53 1.84
C ARG A 71 -0.03 -1.92 2.63
N PHE A 72 0.11 -0.60 2.54
CA PHE A 72 0.80 0.17 3.57
C PHE A 72 -0.16 0.54 4.71
N HIS A 73 0.39 0.54 5.91
CA HIS A 73 -0.22 1.05 7.12
C HIS A 73 0.63 2.23 7.59
N VAL A 74 0.23 3.44 7.23
CA VAL A 74 0.95 4.66 7.58
C VAL A 74 0.21 5.37 8.70
N THR A 75 0.79 5.36 9.90
CA THR A 75 0.26 6.16 11.01
C THR A 75 0.84 7.56 10.93
N THR A 76 -0.02 8.56 10.76
CA THR A 76 0.36 9.96 10.65
C THR A 76 -0.29 10.77 11.78
N GLU A 77 0.49 11.63 12.43
CA GLU A 77 0.01 12.63 13.38
C GLU A 77 -0.26 13.95 12.67
N TYR A 78 -1.44 14.51 12.94
CA TYR A 78 -1.88 15.81 12.50
C TYR A 78 -1.92 16.70 13.72
N ARG A 79 -1.13 17.77 13.70
CA ARG A 79 -1.14 18.80 14.72
C ARG A 79 -1.46 20.14 14.08
N LEU A 80 -2.47 20.81 14.60
CA LEU A 80 -2.80 22.18 14.25
C LEU A 80 -2.33 23.09 15.38
N ASP A 81 -1.48 24.06 15.06
CA ASP A 81 -1.22 25.18 15.94
C ASP A 81 -2.40 26.16 15.86
N ILE A 82 -3.01 26.46 17.01
CA ILE A 82 -4.23 27.25 17.06
C ILE A 82 -3.93 28.73 16.81
N ALA A 83 -2.73 29.20 17.14
CA ALA A 83 -2.38 30.61 17.13
C ALA A 83 -2.18 31.17 15.72
N ASP A 84 -1.66 30.35 14.80
CA ASP A 84 -1.38 30.74 13.41
C ASP A 84 -2.11 29.88 12.36
N ASP A 85 -2.91 28.91 12.80
CA ASP A 85 -3.66 27.98 11.95
C ASP A 85 -2.76 27.12 11.04
N ALA A 86 -1.52 26.87 11.48
CA ALA A 86 -0.56 26.04 10.75
C ALA A 86 -0.68 24.55 11.08
N TRP A 87 -0.68 23.71 10.05
CA TRP A 87 -0.60 22.26 10.21
C TRP A 87 0.85 21.77 10.20
N HIS A 88 1.14 20.91 11.17
CA HIS A 88 2.30 20.05 11.21
C HIS A 88 1.83 18.61 11.05
N ILE A 89 2.36 17.95 10.02
CA ILE A 89 2.00 16.58 9.64
C ILE A 89 3.27 15.75 9.77
N GLU A 90 3.22 14.70 10.57
CA GLU A 90 4.37 13.85 10.86
C GLU A 90 3.99 12.38 10.67
N GLU A 91 4.72 11.65 9.83
CA GLU A 91 4.65 10.20 9.80
C GLU A 91 5.32 9.63 11.05
N LEU A 92 4.56 8.89 11.86
CA LEU A 92 5.06 8.26 13.08
C LEU A 92 5.60 6.86 12.83
N SER A 93 4.95 6.13 11.93
CA SER A 93 5.35 4.77 11.55
C SER A 93 4.69 4.36 10.24
N SER A 94 5.39 3.56 9.47
CA SER A 94 4.89 2.84 8.31
C SER A 94 5.15 1.34 8.48
N ALA A 95 4.22 0.51 8.01
CA ALA A 95 4.37 -0.93 7.92
C ALA A 95 3.77 -1.40 6.59
N PHE A 96 4.43 -2.37 5.96
CA PHE A 96 3.98 -2.99 4.72
C PHE A 96 3.49 -4.40 5.04
N GLU A 97 2.30 -4.75 4.54
CA GLU A 97 1.71 -6.07 4.69
C GLU A 97 1.22 -6.56 3.32
N TYR A 98 1.43 -7.85 3.04
CA TYR A 98 0.94 -8.49 1.83
C TYR A 98 0.47 -9.93 2.10
N GLU A 99 -0.45 -10.40 1.25
CA GLU A 99 -1.00 -11.76 1.27
C GLU A 99 -0.39 -12.53 0.08
N PRO A 100 0.57 -13.46 0.31
CA PRO A 100 1.35 -14.09 -0.77
C PRO A 100 0.49 -14.67 -1.90
N TRP A 101 -0.54 -15.43 -1.56
CA TRP A 101 -1.43 -16.04 -2.55
C TRP A 101 -2.22 -15.00 -3.36
N MET A 102 -2.56 -13.84 -2.77
CA MET A 102 -3.26 -12.77 -3.50
C MET A 102 -2.32 -12.05 -4.47
N VAL A 103 -1.05 -11.91 -4.11
CA VAL A 103 -0.02 -11.33 -5.00
C VAL A 103 0.17 -12.21 -6.23
N VAL A 104 0.30 -13.53 -6.04
CA VAL A 104 0.34 -14.52 -7.12
C VAL A 104 -0.90 -14.43 -8.01
N GLU A 105 -2.09 -14.35 -7.42
CA GLU A 105 -3.33 -14.26 -8.19
C GLU A 105 -3.44 -12.93 -8.97
N ALA A 106 -3.01 -11.82 -8.38
CA ALA A 106 -3.08 -10.50 -9.01
C ALA A 106 -2.09 -10.36 -10.19
N GLU A 107 -0.87 -10.87 -10.04
CA GLU A 107 0.16 -10.73 -11.08
C GLU A 107 0.13 -11.84 -12.13
N LEU A 108 -0.19 -13.07 -11.72
CA LEU A 108 -0.03 -14.26 -12.57
C LEU A 108 -1.34 -14.81 -13.12
N ARG A 109 -2.51 -14.30 -12.72
CA ARG A 109 -3.83 -14.84 -13.12
C ARG A 109 -4.68 -13.86 -13.93
N ASP A 110 -5.61 -14.46 -14.69
CA ASP A 110 -6.71 -13.89 -15.48
C ASP A 110 -6.47 -12.54 -16.15
N GLY A 111 -6.14 -12.58 -17.45
CA GLY A 111 -5.99 -11.39 -18.28
C GLY A 111 -5.09 -11.63 -19.49
N PRO A 112 -4.81 -10.59 -20.30
CA PRO A 112 -3.81 -10.67 -21.36
C PRO A 112 -2.42 -11.09 -20.85
N VAL A 113 -2.07 -10.66 -19.63
CA VAL A 113 -0.84 -11.01 -18.92
C VAL A 113 -0.82 -12.50 -18.55
N GLY A 114 -1.85 -13.01 -17.89
CA GLY A 114 -1.92 -14.43 -17.52
C GLY A 114 -1.79 -15.38 -18.71
N ARG A 115 -2.34 -15.04 -19.88
CA ARG A 115 -2.13 -15.85 -21.10
C ARG A 115 -0.69 -15.85 -21.59
N ALA A 116 -0.03 -14.69 -21.57
CA ALA A 116 1.39 -14.60 -21.95
C ALA A 116 2.27 -15.41 -21.00
N ILE A 117 1.93 -15.42 -19.70
CA ILE A 117 2.61 -16.24 -18.70
C ILE A 117 2.40 -17.74 -18.96
N GLU A 118 1.17 -18.18 -19.24
CA GLU A 118 0.88 -19.59 -19.57
C GLU A 118 1.62 -20.04 -20.84
N GLU A 119 1.67 -19.20 -21.89
CA GLU A 119 2.43 -19.47 -23.12
C GLU A 119 3.94 -19.55 -22.84
N GLY A 120 4.45 -18.66 -21.97
CA GLY A 120 5.84 -18.67 -21.51
C GLY A 120 6.20 -19.95 -20.76
N ILE A 121 5.35 -20.37 -19.81
CA ILE A 121 5.51 -21.60 -19.03
C ILE A 121 5.59 -22.82 -19.97
N GLU A 122 4.71 -22.90 -20.97
CA GLU A 122 4.73 -24.03 -21.92
C GLU A 122 5.99 -24.02 -22.80
N LYS A 123 6.47 -22.83 -23.20
CA LYS A 123 7.74 -22.69 -23.94
C LYS A 123 8.92 -23.20 -23.11
N VAL A 124 8.96 -22.86 -21.83
CA VAL A 124 10.02 -23.32 -20.90
C VAL A 124 9.97 -24.83 -20.71
N LYS A 125 8.78 -25.41 -20.46
CA LYS A 125 8.57 -26.86 -20.28
C LYS A 125 9.05 -27.72 -21.44
N THR A 126 8.92 -27.19 -22.65
CA THR A 126 9.21 -27.93 -23.89
C THR A 126 10.59 -27.63 -24.47
N ALA A 127 11.39 -26.80 -23.79
CA ALA A 127 12.72 -26.42 -24.21
C ALA A 127 13.76 -27.52 -23.94
N ASP A 128 14.82 -27.55 -24.75
CA ASP A 128 15.98 -28.41 -24.53
C ASP A 128 16.81 -27.97 -23.31
N ASP A 129 16.75 -26.68 -22.96
CA ASP A 129 17.38 -26.05 -21.80
C ASP A 129 16.36 -25.15 -21.07
N PRO A 130 15.57 -25.72 -20.13
CA PRO A 130 14.52 -24.99 -19.44
C PRO A 130 15.02 -23.80 -18.63
N GLU A 131 16.15 -23.91 -17.93
CA GLU A 131 16.73 -22.84 -17.11
C GLU A 131 17.12 -21.63 -17.98
N ALA A 132 17.87 -21.85 -19.07
CA ALA A 132 18.24 -20.76 -19.97
C ALA A 132 17.02 -20.14 -20.68
N THR A 133 16.00 -20.95 -20.97
CA THR A 133 14.76 -20.47 -21.60
C THR A 133 13.90 -19.67 -20.62
N PHE A 134 13.90 -20.03 -19.34
CA PHE A 134 13.20 -19.30 -18.29
C PHE A 134 13.70 -17.86 -18.20
N GLU A 135 15.01 -17.68 -18.10
CA GLU A 135 15.66 -16.37 -18.07
C GLU A 135 15.33 -15.54 -19.32
N GLU A 136 15.36 -16.15 -20.52
CA GLU A 136 15.00 -15.45 -21.77
C GLU A 136 13.54 -14.97 -21.79
N VAL A 137 12.63 -15.77 -21.24
CA VAL A 137 11.17 -15.52 -21.31
C VAL A 137 10.70 -14.59 -20.20
N PHE A 138 11.19 -14.80 -18.98
CA PHE A 138 10.70 -14.13 -17.78
C PHE A 138 11.65 -13.07 -17.22
N GLY A 139 12.93 -13.00 -17.63
CA GLY A 139 13.88 -12.03 -17.08
C GLY A 139 13.39 -10.58 -17.13
N SER A 140 12.81 -10.15 -18.26
CA SER A 140 12.23 -8.80 -18.37
C SER A 140 10.98 -8.54 -17.51
N TRP A 141 10.30 -9.60 -17.07
CA TRP A 141 9.19 -9.50 -16.12
C TRP A 141 9.71 -9.37 -14.69
N ILE A 142 10.78 -10.10 -14.36
CA ILE A 142 11.47 -10.01 -13.08
C ILE A 142 12.04 -8.60 -12.90
N ASP A 143 12.79 -8.09 -13.88
CA ASP A 143 13.29 -6.71 -13.90
C ASP A 143 12.14 -5.71 -13.70
N HIS A 144 11.01 -5.94 -14.38
CA HIS A 144 9.84 -5.07 -14.25
C HIS A 144 9.25 -5.09 -12.84
N TRP A 145 9.16 -6.25 -12.18
CA TRP A 145 8.67 -6.34 -10.80
C TRP A 145 9.62 -5.66 -9.81
N GLU A 146 10.93 -5.84 -9.98
CA GLU A 146 11.95 -5.17 -9.16
C GLU A 146 11.84 -3.63 -9.26
N GLU A 147 11.65 -3.08 -10.46
CA GLU A 147 11.48 -1.64 -10.65
C GLU A 147 10.13 -1.14 -10.10
N LYS A 148 9.07 -1.93 -10.26
CA LYS A 148 7.70 -1.55 -9.92
C LYS A 148 7.43 -1.53 -8.42
N PHE A 149 8.13 -2.36 -7.66
CA PHE A 149 8.04 -2.40 -6.20
C PHE A 149 9.07 -1.51 -5.51
N ASP A 150 9.87 -0.74 -6.25
CA ASP A 150 10.89 0.15 -5.68
C ASP A 150 10.28 1.32 -4.89
N GLU A 151 9.25 1.96 -5.44
CA GLU A 151 8.52 3.06 -4.80
C GLU A 151 7.02 2.94 -5.11
N LEU A 152 6.16 3.03 -4.08
CA LEU A 152 4.71 3.00 -4.22
C LEU A 152 4.09 4.28 -3.63
N ASP A 153 3.64 5.16 -4.52
CA ASP A 153 3.02 6.46 -4.18
C ASP A 153 3.87 7.34 -3.23
N GLY A 154 5.20 7.28 -3.38
CA GLY A 154 6.16 8.04 -2.59
C GLY A 154 6.61 7.37 -1.28
N TRP A 155 6.21 6.11 -1.04
CA TRP A 155 6.75 5.25 0.01
C TRP A 155 7.61 4.14 -0.58
N ASP A 156 8.85 4.03 -0.08
CA ASP A 156 9.74 2.92 -0.43
C ASP A 156 9.22 1.62 0.21
N VAL A 157 9.04 0.57 -0.58
CA VAL A 157 8.80 -0.77 -0.04
C VAL A 157 10.09 -1.23 0.64
N PRO A 158 10.04 -1.80 1.87
CA PRO A 158 11.24 -2.34 2.48
C PRO A 158 11.92 -3.34 1.54
N GLU A 159 13.24 -3.20 1.36
CA GLU A 159 14.01 -4.04 0.42
C GLU A 159 13.79 -5.54 0.68
N GLU A 160 13.72 -5.96 1.94
CA GLU A 160 13.46 -7.36 2.32
C GLU A 160 12.08 -7.86 1.85
N ASP A 161 11.03 -7.03 1.94
CA ASP A 161 9.68 -7.38 1.50
C ASP A 161 9.57 -7.38 -0.02
N LYS A 162 10.26 -6.43 -0.69
CA LYS A 162 10.37 -6.37 -2.14
C LYS A 162 11.01 -7.64 -2.70
N ASP A 163 12.19 -8.01 -2.18
CA ASP A 163 12.91 -9.20 -2.60
C ASP A 163 12.06 -10.46 -2.37
N ALA A 164 11.38 -10.56 -1.23
CA ALA A 164 10.51 -11.69 -0.91
C ALA A 164 9.28 -11.79 -1.83
N ILE A 165 8.72 -10.67 -2.27
CA ILE A 165 7.60 -10.67 -3.24
C ILE A 165 8.09 -11.10 -4.62
N VAL A 166 9.24 -10.62 -5.07
CA VAL A 166 9.80 -11.01 -6.37
C VAL A 166 10.17 -12.50 -6.37
N GLU A 167 10.84 -12.97 -5.32
CA GLU A 167 11.17 -14.39 -5.12
C GLU A 167 9.91 -15.26 -5.15
N LEU A 168 8.85 -14.87 -4.42
CA LEU A 168 7.57 -15.57 -4.44
C LEU A 168 6.98 -15.72 -5.86
N LEU A 169 7.08 -14.69 -6.70
CA LEU A 169 6.56 -14.74 -8.07
C LEU A 169 7.44 -15.60 -8.97
N VAL A 170 8.76 -15.55 -8.80
CA VAL A 170 9.73 -16.38 -9.53
C VAL A 170 9.54 -17.85 -9.18
N ASP A 171 9.51 -18.19 -7.88
CA ASP A 171 9.31 -19.55 -7.38
C ASP A 171 8.01 -20.15 -7.94
N GLU A 172 6.93 -19.39 -7.96
CA GLU A 172 5.65 -19.84 -8.52
C GLU A 172 5.73 -20.08 -10.04
N LEU A 173 6.49 -19.27 -10.77
CA LEU A 173 6.72 -19.49 -12.21
C LEU A 173 7.58 -20.73 -12.45
N GLU A 174 8.66 -20.93 -11.68
CA GLU A 174 9.55 -22.09 -11.76
C GLU A 174 8.80 -23.39 -11.42
N GLU A 175 8.03 -23.40 -10.32
CA GLU A 175 7.19 -24.54 -9.94
C GLU A 175 6.19 -24.88 -11.05
N ARG A 176 5.52 -23.87 -11.61
CA ARG A 176 4.59 -24.08 -12.73
C ARG A 176 5.29 -24.57 -13.98
N ALA A 177 6.55 -24.18 -14.23
CA ALA A 177 7.39 -24.65 -15.33
C ALA A 177 8.00 -26.04 -15.07
N GLY A 178 8.01 -26.52 -13.83
CA GLY A 178 8.64 -27.77 -13.43
C GLY A 178 10.17 -27.68 -13.38
N ILE A 179 10.69 -26.49 -13.09
CA ILE A 179 12.09 -26.22 -12.77
C ILE A 179 12.19 -26.24 -11.23
N ASP A 180 13.23 -26.88 -10.70
CA ASP A 180 13.47 -27.15 -9.27
C ASP A 180 14.89 -26.70 -8.91
#